data_AF-A0A2E9QZ41-F1
#
_entry.id   AF-A0A2E9QZ41-F1
#
_cell.length_a   1.000
_cell.length_b   1.000
_cell.length_c   1.000
_cell.angle_alpha   90.00
_cell.angle_beta   90.00
_cell.angle_gamma   90.00
#
_symmetry.space_group_name_H-M   'P 1'
#
loop_
_entity.id
_entity.type
_entity.pdbx_description
1 polymer ?
#
loop_
_entity_poly.entity_id
_entity_poly.type
_entity_poly.pdbx_seq_one_letter_code
_entity_poly.pdbx_strand_id
1 'polypeptide(L)'
;MIRVCGMAKTFFVCCLVWSLGCMSTSAYAKPSRNSKSQELDLRKHRKFSRYLATLSGLGSMHHLVQKQSKIKKFPLYLRRKRWSKRQLIRRVLRRAYKYIGVREATGRNDGLPVRLFSNGVAEPWCANFVKTVMMEAGVRLPGHWRYLSGTSYMVDELKRYVPLLRWRWNRPRRGDLIFFADRGRPGVPRHVAIVRKVTRDKVFMIEGNFSNSVAAPKWGYSLKTGLGPKGKRRIVGYMRWVNKRGHFVVPLHIHRKWKQHRRQMLLTPRRMRRLRKRYRWLMKKLKKTYHRSLFYTKRWKKRRSKRLSRKHKASLETIKTEYKQQLKKITVQTAKKYEILAASFAKKMKGKKRPSCHKRRWRKSKVCRILRWNKRWKKKIRKWSLKKKYILKRSLRRKKRRLRRWYARKKRVIRWIYRRKRKRLSKTYALNRKRVTKNYRTQRQKLVLAYQSERASLHDISHLWPLAPFHLQSF
;
A
#
# COMPACT_ATOMS: atom_id res chain seq x y z
N MET A 1 68.16 3.14 -8.30
CA MET A 1 66.88 3.31 -7.56
C MET A 1 65.91 2.23 -8.04
N ILE A 2 65.95 1.05 -7.42
CA ILE A 2 64.93 0.45 -6.52
C ILE A 2 63.67 -0.07 -7.24
N ARG A 3 63.70 -1.41 -7.44
CA ARG A 3 62.65 -2.46 -7.29
C ARG A 3 61.29 -2.23 -7.99
N VAL A 4 60.65 -3.23 -8.61
CA VAL A 4 60.35 -4.57 -8.10
C VAL A 4 60.17 -5.59 -9.25
N CYS A 5 60.68 -6.79 -8.98
CA CYS A 5 60.52 -8.10 -9.64
C CYS A 5 59.08 -8.41 -10.11
N GLY A 6 58.80 -9.27 -11.10
CA GLY A 6 59.53 -10.45 -11.56
C GLY A 6 58.74 -11.73 -11.22
N MET A 7 58.76 -12.67 -12.18
CA MET A 7 58.37 -14.10 -12.14
C MET A 7 56.94 -14.45 -12.59
N ALA A 8 56.72 -15.05 -13.78
CA ALA A 8 57.09 -16.41 -14.24
C ALA A 8 56.10 -17.48 -13.68
N LYS A 9 55.67 -18.54 -14.37
CA LYS A 9 56.11 -19.20 -15.61
C LYS A 9 55.05 -20.28 -15.98
N THR A 10 54.79 -20.42 -17.28
CA THR A 10 54.68 -21.67 -18.10
C THR A 10 54.08 -22.97 -17.53
N PHE A 11 53.22 -23.64 -18.33
CA PHE A 11 53.41 -25.07 -18.70
C PHE A 11 52.63 -25.43 -20.00
N PHE A 12 53.39 -25.87 -21.03
CA PHE A 12 53.12 -26.86 -22.12
C PHE A 12 51.78 -26.80 -22.89
N VAL A 13 51.66 -26.56 -24.21
CA VAL A 13 52.35 -27.02 -25.45
C VAL A 13 52.34 -28.54 -25.67
N CYS A 14 51.39 -29.01 -26.49
CA CYS A 14 51.58 -29.84 -27.69
C CYS A 14 50.20 -29.91 -28.39
N CYS A 15 50.00 -29.26 -29.54
CA CYS A 15 50.27 -29.74 -30.90
C CYS A 15 49.41 -30.98 -31.24
N LEU A 16 48.66 -31.08 -32.34
CA LEU A 16 48.61 -30.34 -33.61
C LEU A 16 47.29 -30.73 -34.30
N VAL A 17 46.62 -29.74 -34.90
CA VAL A 17 46.12 -29.71 -36.29
C VAL A 17 45.47 -30.98 -36.86
N TRP A 18 44.16 -30.92 -37.17
CA TRP A 18 43.72 -30.72 -38.56
C TRP A 18 42.24 -30.34 -38.65
N SER A 19 41.90 -29.82 -39.81
CA SER A 19 40.89 -28.81 -40.05
C SER A 19 39.63 -29.39 -40.71
N LEU A 20 38.52 -28.68 -40.53
CA LEU A 20 37.40 -28.53 -41.47
C LEU A 20 36.55 -29.75 -41.82
N GLY A 21 35.24 -29.61 -41.62
CA GLY A 21 34.27 -30.26 -42.52
C GLY A 21 32.95 -30.66 -41.88
N CYS A 22 31.87 -30.24 -42.54
CA CYS A 22 30.54 -30.83 -42.55
C CYS A 22 29.46 -30.31 -41.59
N MET A 23 28.52 -29.66 -42.27
CA MET A 23 27.18 -29.23 -41.88
C MET A 23 26.26 -30.40 -41.51
N SER A 24 25.18 -30.04 -40.80
CA SER A 24 23.87 -30.73 -40.70
C SER A 24 23.87 -32.04 -39.89
N THR A 25 22.92 -32.33 -38.98
CA THR A 25 21.46 -32.20 -39.06
C THR A 25 20.84 -32.18 -37.65
N SER A 26 19.64 -31.59 -37.58
CA SER A 26 18.79 -31.55 -36.39
C SER A 26 18.22 -32.93 -36.08
N ALA A 27 18.37 -33.43 -34.86
CA ALA A 27 17.66 -34.60 -34.36
C ALA A 27 16.58 -34.18 -33.36
N TYR A 28 15.33 -34.20 -33.83
CA TYR A 28 14.11 -34.10 -33.05
C TYR A 28 14.00 -35.27 -32.06
N ALA A 29 14.13 -35.01 -30.76
CA ALA A 29 13.82 -35.97 -29.71
C ALA A 29 12.31 -35.96 -29.41
N LYS A 30 11.61 -37.03 -29.82
CA LYS A 30 10.21 -37.32 -29.45
C LYS A 30 10.09 -37.52 -27.93
N PRO A 31 9.14 -36.88 -27.22
CA PRO A 31 8.82 -37.24 -25.85
C PRO A 31 7.91 -38.47 -25.80
N SER A 32 8.29 -39.45 -24.99
CA SER A 32 7.57 -40.71 -24.80
C SER A 32 6.23 -40.51 -24.09
N ARG A 33 5.21 -41.21 -24.60
CA ARG A 33 3.85 -41.27 -24.08
C ARG A 33 3.83 -41.99 -22.74
N ASN A 34 3.38 -41.31 -21.68
CA ASN A 34 2.84 -41.96 -20.49
C ASN A 34 1.55 -41.24 -20.04
N SER A 35 0.45 -41.60 -20.71
CA SER A 35 -0.84 -40.89 -20.73
C SER A 35 -1.74 -41.13 -19.51
N LYS A 36 -1.36 -41.95 -18.52
CA LYS A 36 -2.25 -42.22 -17.36
C LYS A 36 -2.25 -41.14 -16.27
N SER A 37 -1.29 -40.21 -16.25
CA SER A 37 -1.26 -39.14 -15.23
C SER A 37 -2.01 -37.86 -15.61
N GLN A 38 -2.13 -37.55 -16.90
CA GLN A 38 -2.84 -36.35 -17.39
C GLN A 38 -4.37 -36.52 -17.33
N GLU A 39 -4.88 -37.74 -17.49
CA GLU A 39 -6.33 -38.00 -17.46
C GLU A 39 -6.94 -37.84 -16.06
N LEU A 40 -6.16 -38.08 -15.00
CA LEU A 40 -6.60 -37.95 -13.61
C LEU A 40 -6.72 -36.47 -13.16
N ASP A 41 -5.99 -35.55 -13.80
CA ASP A 41 -6.06 -34.12 -13.52
C ASP A 41 -7.16 -33.42 -14.34
N LEU A 42 -7.45 -33.90 -15.55
CA LEU A 42 -8.60 -33.42 -16.34
C LEU A 42 -9.95 -33.82 -15.72
N ARG A 43 -10.07 -35.01 -15.14
CA ARG A 43 -11.30 -35.43 -14.41
C ARG A 43 -11.54 -34.62 -13.13
N LYS A 44 -10.49 -34.13 -12.45
CA LYS A 44 -10.63 -33.23 -11.29
C LYS A 44 -11.01 -31.80 -11.70
N HIS A 45 -10.52 -31.33 -12.85
CA HIS A 45 -10.89 -30.01 -13.38
C HIS A 45 -12.35 -29.96 -13.86
N ARG A 46 -12.86 -31.03 -14.51
CA ARG A 46 -14.28 -31.11 -14.92
C ARG A 46 -15.27 -31.12 -13.74
N LYS A 47 -14.94 -31.79 -12.62
CA LYS A 47 -15.77 -31.74 -11.39
C LYS A 47 -15.75 -30.36 -10.71
N PHE A 48 -14.65 -29.62 -10.81
CA PHE A 48 -14.55 -28.27 -10.25
C PHE A 48 -15.32 -27.23 -11.08
N SER A 49 -15.35 -27.36 -12.41
CA SER A 49 -16.15 -26.48 -13.28
C SER A 49 -17.66 -26.70 -13.13
N ARG A 50 -18.14 -27.94 -12.94
CA ARG A 50 -19.58 -28.20 -12.65
C ARG A 50 -20.03 -27.63 -11.30
N TYR A 51 -19.13 -27.56 -10.31
CA TYR A 51 -19.43 -26.94 -9.00
C TYR A 51 -19.46 -25.41 -9.04
N LEU A 52 -18.79 -24.79 -10.02
CA LEU A 52 -18.85 -23.34 -10.23
C LEU A 52 -20.09 -22.91 -11.04
N ALA A 53 -20.56 -23.76 -11.96
CA ALA A 53 -21.78 -23.54 -12.73
C ALA A 53 -23.07 -23.66 -11.89
N THR A 54 -23.04 -24.44 -10.80
CA THR A 54 -24.17 -24.54 -9.84
C THR A 54 -24.22 -23.37 -8.86
N LEU A 55 -23.13 -22.59 -8.70
CA LEU A 55 -23.10 -21.41 -7.83
C LEU A 55 -23.51 -20.11 -8.53
N SER A 56 -23.73 -20.13 -9.84
CA SER A 56 -24.31 -19.01 -10.61
C SER A 56 -25.84 -18.98 -10.62
N GLY A 57 -26.51 -20.00 -10.05
CA GLY A 57 -27.98 -20.11 -10.03
C GLY A 57 -28.68 -19.56 -8.77
N LEU A 58 -27.95 -19.03 -7.78
CA LEU A 58 -28.59 -18.45 -6.59
C LEU A 58 -28.84 -16.95 -6.79
N GLY A 59 -30.02 -16.68 -7.36
CA GLY A 59 -30.65 -15.38 -7.38
C GLY A 59 -31.00 -14.86 -5.97
N SER A 60 -31.28 -13.56 -5.95
CA SER A 60 -31.89 -12.80 -4.85
C SER A 60 -31.06 -12.60 -3.57
N MET A 61 -30.14 -11.62 -3.62
CA MET A 61 -29.84 -10.77 -2.45
C MET A 61 -29.90 -9.30 -2.87
N HIS A 62 -31.02 -8.91 -3.49
CA HIS A 62 -31.25 -7.53 -3.95
C HIS A 62 -31.99 -6.65 -2.92
N HIS A 63 -32.33 -7.18 -1.73
CA HIS A 63 -33.26 -6.48 -0.81
C HIS A 63 -32.64 -5.84 0.45
N LEU A 64 -31.32 -5.93 0.68
CA LEU A 64 -30.69 -5.46 1.94
C LEU A 64 -29.65 -4.34 1.81
N VAL A 65 -29.54 -3.69 0.64
CA VAL A 65 -28.61 -2.54 0.43
C VAL A 65 -29.37 -1.22 0.17
N GLN A 66 -30.70 -1.20 0.29
CA GLN A 66 -31.53 -0.03 0.00
C GLN A 66 -31.80 0.92 1.20
N LYS A 67 -31.26 0.66 2.39
CA LYS A 67 -31.54 1.46 3.62
C LYS A 67 -30.42 2.42 4.08
N GLN A 68 -29.37 2.69 3.29
CA GLN A 68 -28.27 3.60 3.69
C GLN A 68 -27.98 4.76 2.72
N SER A 69 -28.98 5.24 1.97
CA SER A 69 -28.85 6.49 1.19
C SER A 69 -29.81 7.59 1.64
N LYS A 70 -29.95 7.80 2.95
CA LYS A 70 -30.28 9.14 3.50
C LYS A 70 -28.98 9.93 3.69
N ILE A 71 -28.22 10.10 2.60
CA ILE A 71 -27.19 11.15 2.58
C ILE A 71 -27.96 12.45 2.42
N LYS A 72 -28.00 13.25 3.50
CA LYS A 72 -28.50 14.63 3.49
C LYS A 72 -28.04 15.30 2.20
N LYS A 73 -29.00 15.69 1.35
CA LYS A 73 -28.74 16.45 0.12
C LYS A 73 -27.83 17.61 0.51
N PHE A 74 -26.57 17.59 0.07
CA PHE A 74 -25.70 18.76 0.18
C PHE A 74 -26.46 19.93 -0.46
N PRO A 75 -26.72 21.02 0.28
CA PRO A 75 -27.52 22.10 -0.26
C PRO A 75 -26.79 22.68 -1.46
N LEU A 76 -27.53 22.89 -2.54
CA LEU A 76 -27.12 23.56 -3.78
C LEU A 76 -26.81 25.05 -3.50
N TYR A 77 -25.83 25.32 -2.64
CA TYR A 77 -25.29 26.65 -2.30
C TYR A 77 -24.43 27.18 -3.45
N LEU A 78 -24.94 27.19 -4.67
CA LEU A 78 -24.45 28.09 -5.72
C LEU A 78 -25.62 28.56 -6.58
N ARG A 79 -26.78 28.85 -5.97
CA ARG A 79 -27.65 29.90 -6.51
C ARG A 79 -26.86 31.20 -6.35
N ARG A 80 -26.00 31.49 -7.34
CA ARG A 80 -25.10 32.65 -7.36
C ARG A 80 -25.95 33.87 -7.03
N LYS A 81 -25.84 34.40 -5.81
CA LYS A 81 -26.53 35.60 -5.38
C LYS A 81 -26.20 36.68 -6.40
N ARG A 82 -27.19 37.07 -7.20
CA ARG A 82 -27.02 38.14 -8.20
C ARG A 82 -26.90 39.43 -7.41
N TRP A 83 -25.71 40.02 -7.43
CA TRP A 83 -25.48 41.31 -6.80
C TRP A 83 -25.90 42.40 -7.77
N SER A 84 -26.60 43.42 -7.27
CA SER A 84 -26.84 44.63 -8.04
C SER A 84 -25.53 45.34 -8.35
N LYS A 85 -25.51 46.17 -9.40
CA LYS A 85 -24.37 47.03 -9.74
C LYS A 85 -23.86 47.83 -8.53
N ARG A 86 -24.78 48.44 -7.77
CA ARG A 86 -24.45 49.23 -6.58
C ARG A 86 -23.77 48.38 -5.50
N GLN A 87 -24.25 47.15 -5.27
CA GLN A 87 -23.66 46.24 -4.29
C GLN A 87 -22.25 45.79 -4.71
N LEU A 88 -22.02 45.47 -5.99
CA LEU A 88 -20.70 45.11 -6.49
C LEU A 88 -19.69 46.25 -6.34
N ILE A 89 -20.06 47.46 -6.74
CA ILE A 89 -19.22 48.66 -6.58
C ILE A 89 -18.89 48.89 -5.10
N ARG A 90 -19.88 48.81 -4.20
CA ARG A 90 -19.64 48.94 -2.75
C ARG A 90 -18.67 47.87 -2.23
N ARG A 91 -18.79 46.63 -2.70
CA ARG A 91 -17.88 45.54 -2.31
C ARG A 91 -16.46 45.79 -2.78
N VAL A 92 -16.26 46.15 -4.06
CA VAL A 92 -14.95 46.48 -4.63
C VAL A 92 -14.30 47.60 -3.83
N LEU A 93 -15.02 48.70 -3.60
CA LEU A 93 -14.47 49.83 -2.84
C LEU A 93 -14.17 49.46 -1.40
N ARG A 94 -15.05 48.70 -0.72
CA ARG A 94 -14.79 48.23 0.65
C ARG A 94 -13.53 47.37 0.72
N ARG A 95 -13.27 46.51 -0.27
CA ARG A 95 -12.02 45.74 -0.36
C ARG A 95 -10.82 46.65 -0.61
N ALA A 96 -10.93 47.63 -1.50
CA ALA A 96 -9.87 48.60 -1.76
C ALA A 96 -9.50 49.42 -0.50
N TYR A 97 -10.50 49.92 0.24
CA TYR A 97 -10.31 50.70 1.48
C TYR A 97 -9.56 49.91 2.56
N LYS A 98 -9.76 48.59 2.65
CA LYS A 98 -9.07 47.72 3.62
C LYS A 98 -7.54 47.79 3.49
N TYR A 99 -7.05 48.08 2.30
CA TYR A 99 -5.62 48.05 2.02
C TYR A 99 -4.93 49.41 2.16
N ILE A 100 -5.65 50.51 2.45
CA ILE A 100 -5.04 51.83 2.63
C ILE A 100 -3.98 51.76 3.73
N GLY A 101 -2.81 52.32 3.45
CA GLY A 101 -1.67 52.31 4.37
C GLY A 101 -0.72 51.12 4.19
N VAL A 102 -1.10 50.08 3.44
CA VAL A 102 -0.15 49.03 3.05
C VAL A 102 0.95 49.65 2.18
N ARG A 103 2.19 49.57 2.65
CA ARG A 103 3.37 50.20 2.04
C ARG A 103 4.50 49.18 1.86
N GLU A 104 5.31 49.42 0.84
CA GLU A 104 6.58 48.73 0.65
C GLU A 104 7.52 48.97 1.84
N ALA A 105 8.47 48.05 2.06
CA ALA A 105 9.41 48.18 3.16
C ALA A 105 10.48 49.22 2.85
N THR A 106 11.05 49.19 1.64
CA THR A 106 12.16 50.06 1.24
C THR A 106 11.84 50.97 0.06
N GLY A 107 10.67 50.78 -0.57
CA GLY A 107 10.30 51.53 -1.78
C GLY A 107 10.88 50.95 -3.07
N ARG A 108 11.35 49.70 -3.04
CA ARG A 108 11.94 48.98 -4.18
C ARG A 108 11.04 47.83 -4.65
N ASN A 109 9.72 48.01 -4.63
CA ASN A 109 8.72 46.96 -4.87
C ASN A 109 8.98 45.73 -3.99
N ASP A 110 8.90 45.92 -2.67
CA ASP A 110 9.21 44.88 -1.69
C ASP A 110 8.20 44.83 -0.53
N GLY A 111 8.49 43.99 0.45
CA GLY A 111 7.70 43.89 1.69
C GLY A 111 6.31 43.28 1.52
N LEU A 112 5.38 43.72 2.38
CA LEU A 112 4.02 43.20 2.46
C LEU A 112 3.20 43.32 1.17
N PRO A 113 3.13 44.47 0.46
CA PRO A 113 2.31 44.59 -0.75
C PRO A 113 2.72 43.62 -1.85
N VAL A 114 4.02 43.38 -2.03
CA VAL A 114 4.51 42.43 -3.03
C VAL A 114 4.12 40.99 -2.71
N ARG A 115 4.10 40.60 -1.43
CA ARG A 115 3.55 39.31 -1.01
C ARG A 115 2.05 39.21 -1.22
N LEU A 116 1.30 40.27 -0.91
CA LEU A 116 -0.16 40.29 -1.00
C LEU A 116 -0.70 40.34 -2.45
N PHE A 117 -0.06 41.13 -3.31
CA PHE A 117 -0.59 41.45 -4.63
C PHE A 117 0.18 40.77 -5.76
N SER A 118 1.50 40.62 -5.62
CA SER A 118 2.39 40.11 -6.69
C SER A 118 2.94 38.71 -6.39
N ASN A 119 2.43 37.99 -5.38
CA ASN A 119 2.92 36.68 -4.96
C ASN A 119 4.45 36.63 -4.73
N GLY A 120 5.04 37.72 -4.24
CA GLY A 120 6.48 37.80 -3.96
C GLY A 120 7.35 38.32 -5.12
N VAL A 121 6.78 38.60 -6.31
CA VAL A 121 7.54 39.15 -7.44
C VAL A 121 7.75 40.66 -7.25
N ALA A 122 9.02 41.10 -7.26
CA ALA A 122 9.42 42.49 -7.11
C ALA A 122 9.16 43.31 -8.39
N GLU A 123 7.89 43.60 -8.66
CA GLU A 123 7.41 44.36 -9.80
C GLU A 123 6.41 45.45 -9.38
N PRO A 124 6.21 46.52 -10.18
CA PRO A 124 5.16 47.49 -9.93
C PRO A 124 3.78 46.80 -9.81
N TRP A 125 3.11 47.01 -8.68
CA TRP A 125 1.97 46.17 -8.29
C TRP A 125 0.61 46.88 -8.34
N CYS A 126 0.49 48.01 -9.04
CA CYS A 126 -0.78 48.76 -9.15
C CYS A 126 -1.90 47.95 -9.82
N ALA A 127 -1.60 47.25 -10.92
CA ALA A 127 -2.55 46.36 -11.59
C ALA A 127 -2.82 45.08 -10.79
N ASN A 128 -1.79 44.51 -10.14
CA ASN A 128 -1.96 43.41 -9.19
C ASN A 128 -2.90 43.76 -8.02
N PHE A 129 -2.79 44.97 -7.47
CA PHE A 129 -3.71 45.48 -6.45
C PHE A 129 -5.16 45.52 -6.96
N VAL A 130 -5.42 46.13 -8.12
CA VAL A 130 -6.76 46.20 -8.70
C VAL A 130 -7.33 44.80 -8.95
N LYS A 131 -6.50 43.92 -9.53
CA LYS A 131 -6.82 42.52 -9.79
C LYS A 131 -7.25 41.79 -8.51
N THR A 132 -6.48 41.89 -7.44
CA THR A 132 -6.78 41.26 -6.14
C THR A 132 -8.06 41.82 -5.52
N VAL A 133 -8.22 43.14 -5.49
CA VAL A 133 -9.43 43.81 -4.97
C VAL A 133 -10.70 43.34 -5.71
N MET A 134 -10.63 43.25 -7.04
CA MET A 134 -11.75 42.76 -7.84
C MET A 134 -12.09 41.31 -7.48
N MET A 135 -11.10 40.43 -7.43
CA MET A 135 -11.32 39.01 -7.10
C MET A 135 -11.94 38.83 -5.71
N GLU A 136 -11.45 39.53 -4.69
CA GLU A 136 -12.01 39.48 -3.34
C GLU A 136 -13.43 40.04 -3.24
N ALA A 137 -13.80 40.95 -4.14
CA ALA A 137 -15.16 41.44 -4.26
C ALA A 137 -16.11 40.42 -4.94
N GLY A 138 -15.56 39.34 -5.50
CA GLY A 138 -16.28 38.34 -6.29
C GLY A 138 -16.35 38.68 -7.77
N VAL A 139 -15.48 39.57 -8.24
CA VAL A 139 -15.44 40.09 -9.61
C VAL A 139 -14.18 39.55 -10.29
N ARG A 140 -14.35 38.74 -11.34
CA ARG A 140 -13.22 38.24 -12.12
C ARG A 140 -13.05 39.08 -13.38
N LEU A 141 -11.94 39.80 -13.47
CA LEU A 141 -11.54 40.48 -14.71
C LEU A 141 -11.29 39.44 -15.83
N PRO A 142 -11.54 39.78 -17.10
CA PRO A 142 -11.25 38.90 -18.22
C PRO A 142 -9.73 38.81 -18.43
N GLY A 143 -9.28 37.77 -19.13
CA GLY A 143 -7.85 37.53 -19.38
C GLY A 143 -7.21 36.46 -18.54
N HIS A 144 -5.94 36.21 -18.86
CA HIS A 144 -5.12 35.27 -18.12
C HIS A 144 -4.67 35.89 -16.79
N TRP A 145 -5.01 35.24 -15.67
CA TRP A 145 -4.83 35.79 -14.32
C TRP A 145 -3.37 36.19 -13.99
N ARG A 146 -2.40 35.45 -14.54
CA ARG A 146 -0.98 35.73 -14.35
C ARG A 146 -0.54 37.02 -15.06
N TYR A 147 -1.12 37.33 -16.22
CA TYR A 147 -0.69 38.47 -17.05
C TYR A 147 -1.44 39.76 -16.74
N LEU A 148 -2.57 39.66 -16.03
CA LEU A 148 -3.28 40.82 -15.47
C LEU A 148 -2.47 41.60 -14.40
N SER A 149 -1.24 41.19 -14.10
CA SER A 149 -0.30 41.98 -13.30
C SER A 149 0.22 43.21 -14.05
N GLY A 150 0.23 43.19 -15.39
CA GLY A 150 0.64 44.32 -16.20
C GLY A 150 -0.52 45.24 -16.57
N THR A 151 -0.36 46.55 -16.40
CA THR A 151 -1.39 47.55 -16.75
C THR A 151 -1.73 47.51 -18.24
N SER A 152 -0.74 47.45 -19.14
CA SER A 152 -0.98 47.38 -20.59
C SER A 152 -1.79 46.15 -20.97
N TYR A 153 -1.37 44.96 -20.50
CA TYR A 153 -2.12 43.72 -20.74
C TYR A 153 -3.54 43.78 -20.18
N MET A 154 -3.72 44.32 -18.97
CA MET A 154 -5.04 44.51 -18.38
C MET A 154 -5.93 45.40 -19.26
N VAL A 155 -5.39 46.49 -19.79
CA VAL A 155 -6.13 47.37 -20.71
C VAL A 155 -6.47 46.66 -22.01
N ASP A 156 -5.50 46.02 -22.65
CA ASP A 156 -5.69 45.38 -23.96
C ASP A 156 -6.72 44.25 -23.88
N GLU A 157 -6.68 43.47 -22.80
CA GLU A 157 -7.68 42.45 -22.58
C GLU A 157 -9.04 43.07 -22.26
N LEU A 158 -9.14 44.05 -21.37
CA LEU A 158 -10.42 44.67 -21.02
C LEU A 158 -11.08 45.38 -22.21
N LYS A 159 -10.29 45.99 -23.11
CA LYS A 159 -10.78 46.65 -24.34
C LYS A 159 -11.61 45.71 -25.22
N ARG A 160 -11.32 44.40 -25.20
CA ARG A 160 -12.08 43.38 -25.96
C ARG A 160 -13.51 43.20 -25.46
N TYR A 161 -13.80 43.65 -24.24
CA TYR A 161 -15.09 43.44 -23.57
C TYR A 161 -15.81 44.75 -23.25
N VAL A 162 -15.05 45.81 -22.94
CA VAL A 162 -15.56 47.12 -22.54
C VAL A 162 -14.76 48.20 -23.26
N PRO A 163 -15.42 49.17 -23.93
CA PRO A 163 -14.70 50.26 -24.57
C PRO A 163 -13.91 51.06 -23.54
N LEU A 164 -12.67 51.41 -23.90
CA LEU A 164 -11.89 52.37 -23.14
C LEU A 164 -12.47 53.76 -23.41
N LEU A 165 -13.18 54.33 -22.45
CA LEU A 165 -13.82 55.63 -22.60
C LEU A 165 -12.77 56.73 -22.47
N ARG A 166 -12.65 57.57 -23.50
CA ARG A 166 -11.76 58.74 -23.49
C ARG A 166 -12.27 59.73 -22.44
N TRP A 167 -11.36 60.25 -21.62
CA TRP A 167 -11.70 61.10 -20.48
C TRP A 167 -12.36 62.43 -20.86
N ARG A 168 -12.01 63.02 -22.02
CA ARG A 168 -12.57 64.31 -22.47
C ARG A 168 -14.08 64.27 -22.72
N TRP A 169 -14.57 63.13 -23.19
CA TRP A 169 -15.93 63.00 -23.70
C TRP A 169 -16.87 62.26 -22.76
N ASN A 170 -16.31 61.63 -21.72
CA ASN A 170 -17.08 60.81 -20.83
C ASN A 170 -16.66 61.11 -19.39
N ARG A 171 -17.64 61.27 -18.50
CA ARG A 171 -17.39 61.47 -17.07
C ARG A 171 -17.20 60.13 -16.33
N PRO A 172 -16.08 59.91 -15.62
CA PRO A 172 -15.86 58.70 -14.84
C PRO A 172 -16.92 58.56 -13.75
N ARG A 173 -17.19 57.33 -13.33
CA ARG A 173 -18.15 57.03 -12.26
C ARG A 173 -17.47 56.27 -11.13
N ARG A 174 -18.06 56.38 -9.94
CA ARG A 174 -17.65 55.58 -8.77
C ARG A 174 -17.62 54.10 -9.11
N GLY A 175 -16.47 53.47 -8.87
CA GLY A 175 -16.17 52.08 -9.18
C GLY A 175 -15.52 51.82 -10.54
N ASP A 176 -15.47 52.79 -11.46
CA ASP A 176 -14.77 52.63 -12.74
C ASP A 176 -13.25 52.41 -12.49
N LEU A 177 -12.58 51.73 -13.43
CA LEU A 177 -11.11 51.62 -13.44
C LEU A 177 -10.55 52.76 -14.27
N ILE A 178 -9.60 53.51 -13.73
CA ILE A 178 -8.97 54.64 -14.43
C ILE A 178 -7.52 54.32 -14.75
N PHE A 179 -7.07 54.74 -15.92
CA PHE A 179 -5.74 54.41 -16.45
C PHE A 179 -4.94 55.68 -16.75
N PHE A 180 -3.64 55.66 -16.42
CA PHE A 180 -2.74 56.80 -16.58
C PHE A 180 -1.60 56.48 -17.54
N ALA A 181 -1.20 57.50 -18.29
CA ALA A 181 0.07 57.51 -19.01
C ALA A 181 1.18 58.05 -18.09
N ASP A 182 2.40 57.58 -18.32
CA ASP A 182 3.60 58.15 -17.71
C ASP A 182 3.94 59.52 -18.31
N ARG A 183 4.82 60.26 -17.62
CA ARG A 183 5.51 61.41 -18.20
C ARG A 183 6.38 60.95 -19.38
N GLY A 184 6.27 61.63 -20.52
CA GLY A 184 7.17 61.44 -21.66
C GLY A 184 6.80 60.34 -22.66
N ARG A 185 5.77 59.51 -22.40
CA ARG A 185 5.26 58.55 -23.40
C ARG A 185 3.73 58.60 -23.49
N PRO A 186 3.18 59.52 -24.30
CA PRO A 186 1.74 59.62 -24.45
C PRO A 186 1.14 58.32 -25.01
N GLY A 187 0.02 57.88 -24.44
CA GLY A 187 -0.83 56.84 -25.05
C GLY A 187 -0.73 55.44 -24.45
N VAL A 188 0.35 55.08 -23.74
CA VAL A 188 0.50 53.73 -23.14
C VAL A 188 0.12 53.77 -21.65
N PRO A 189 -0.96 53.08 -21.23
CA PRO A 189 -1.33 52.97 -19.82
C PRO A 189 -0.29 52.21 -19.00
N ARG A 190 0.29 52.87 -17.99
CA ARG A 190 1.28 52.25 -17.10
C ARG A 190 0.80 52.12 -15.66
N HIS A 191 -0.19 52.92 -15.28
CA HIS A 191 -0.80 52.88 -13.95
C HIS A 191 -2.31 52.71 -14.01
N VAL A 192 -2.89 52.07 -13.00
CA VAL A 192 -4.34 51.86 -12.87
C VAL A 192 -4.80 52.10 -11.45
N ALA A 193 -6.01 52.67 -11.30
CA ALA A 193 -6.63 52.93 -10.02
C ALA A 193 -8.15 52.68 -10.04
N ILE A 194 -8.76 52.65 -8.86
CA ILE A 194 -10.21 52.45 -8.69
C ILE A 194 -10.86 53.77 -8.28
N VAL A 195 -11.85 54.26 -9.03
CA VAL A 195 -12.53 55.52 -8.75
C VAL A 195 -13.40 55.41 -7.48
N ARG A 196 -13.11 56.20 -6.44
CA ARG A 196 -13.87 56.19 -5.17
C ARG A 196 -14.95 57.27 -5.09
N LYS A 197 -14.70 58.46 -5.66
CA LYS A 197 -15.59 59.63 -5.63
C LYS A 197 -15.35 60.48 -6.88
N VAL A 198 -16.40 61.14 -7.37
CA VAL A 198 -16.34 62.07 -8.50
C VAL A 198 -17.12 63.31 -8.07
N THR A 199 -16.50 64.49 -8.13
CA THR A 199 -17.16 65.80 -7.93
C THR A 199 -17.40 66.48 -9.28
N ARG A 200 -17.87 67.73 -9.30
CA ARG A 200 -18.11 68.52 -10.51
C ARG A 200 -16.87 68.57 -11.42
N ASP A 201 -15.72 68.79 -10.80
CA ASP A 201 -14.46 69.15 -11.45
C ASP A 201 -13.34 68.12 -11.24
N LYS A 202 -13.48 67.19 -10.27
CA LYS A 202 -12.41 66.29 -9.86
C LYS A 202 -12.83 64.82 -9.77
N VAL A 203 -11.89 63.92 -10.02
CA VAL A 203 -11.99 62.48 -9.74
C VAL A 203 -11.02 62.07 -8.64
N PHE A 204 -11.54 61.34 -7.65
CA PHE A 204 -10.79 60.80 -6.53
C PHE A 204 -10.77 59.28 -6.64
N MET A 205 -9.65 58.67 -6.24
CA MET A 205 -9.39 57.25 -6.44
C MET A 205 -8.68 56.61 -5.26
N ILE A 206 -8.60 55.28 -5.31
CA ILE A 206 -7.71 54.45 -4.49
C ILE A 206 -6.71 53.83 -5.44
N GLU A 207 -5.43 54.12 -5.20
CA GLU A 207 -4.32 53.70 -6.04
C GLU A 207 -3.48 52.65 -5.28
N GLY A 208 -3.11 51.58 -5.96
CA GLY A 208 -2.04 50.69 -5.50
C GLY A 208 -0.70 51.17 -6.06
N ASN A 209 0.39 50.93 -5.34
CA ASN A 209 1.73 51.41 -5.67
C ASN A 209 1.82 52.93 -5.95
N PHE A 210 1.00 53.73 -5.24
CA PHE A 210 1.11 55.18 -5.25
C PHE A 210 2.11 55.60 -4.18
N SER A 211 3.25 56.16 -4.61
CA SER A 211 4.37 56.48 -3.71
C SER A 211 4.73 55.27 -2.83
N ASN A 212 4.85 54.10 -3.47
CA ASN A 212 5.20 52.83 -2.83
C ASN A 212 4.17 52.34 -1.79
N SER A 213 2.91 52.79 -1.88
CA SER A 213 1.84 52.45 -0.95
C SER A 213 0.47 52.32 -1.61
N VAL A 214 -0.50 51.73 -0.90
CA VAL A 214 -1.91 51.87 -1.22
C VAL A 214 -2.41 53.16 -0.58
N ALA A 215 -2.83 54.10 -1.40
CA ALA A 215 -3.25 55.42 -0.95
C ALA A 215 -4.62 55.80 -1.51
N ALA A 216 -5.33 56.63 -0.76
CA ALA A 216 -6.50 57.36 -1.23
C ALA A 216 -6.24 58.86 -1.09
N PRO A 217 -5.50 59.49 -2.02
CA PRO A 217 -5.11 60.88 -1.90
C PRO A 217 -6.32 61.81 -1.62
N LYS A 218 -6.10 62.82 -0.77
CA LYS A 218 -7.11 63.84 -0.45
C LYS A 218 -7.38 64.75 -1.64
N TRP A 219 -6.40 64.92 -2.53
CA TRP A 219 -6.53 65.64 -3.79
C TRP A 219 -7.14 64.75 -4.89
N GLY A 220 -7.74 65.37 -5.90
CA GLY A 220 -8.32 64.69 -7.06
C GLY A 220 -7.66 65.15 -8.36
N TYR A 221 -7.90 64.41 -9.44
CA TYR A 221 -7.45 64.78 -10.79
C TYR A 221 -8.53 65.62 -11.45
N SER A 222 -8.12 66.69 -12.14
CA SER A 222 -9.06 67.57 -12.85
C SER A 222 -9.74 66.82 -13.99
N LEU A 223 -11.06 66.89 -14.05
CA LEU A 223 -11.86 66.37 -15.16
C LEU A 223 -11.77 67.25 -16.41
N LYS A 224 -11.35 68.52 -16.28
CA LYS A 224 -11.17 69.45 -17.42
C LYS A 224 -9.84 69.22 -18.13
N THR A 225 -8.77 68.93 -17.39
CA THR A 225 -7.42 68.77 -17.96
C THR A 225 -6.92 67.32 -17.95
N GLY A 226 -7.54 66.44 -17.17
CA GLY A 226 -7.06 65.06 -16.95
C GLY A 226 -5.78 64.98 -16.12
N LEU A 227 -5.31 66.11 -15.56
CA LEU A 227 -4.04 66.22 -14.84
C LEU A 227 -4.24 66.11 -13.33
N GLY A 228 -3.29 65.45 -12.66
CA GLY A 228 -3.16 65.46 -11.21
C GLY A 228 -2.45 66.72 -10.69
N PRO A 229 -2.33 66.89 -9.37
CA PRO A 229 -1.56 67.98 -8.77
C PRO A 229 -0.12 67.93 -9.26
N LYS A 230 0.45 69.10 -9.57
CA LYS A 230 1.79 69.26 -10.16
C LYS A 230 1.92 68.71 -11.59
N GLY A 231 0.80 68.44 -12.29
CA GLY A 231 0.80 67.99 -13.69
C GLY A 231 1.52 66.66 -13.93
N LYS A 232 1.77 65.86 -12.88
CA LYS A 232 2.71 64.73 -13.00
C LYS A 232 2.18 63.53 -13.78
N ARG A 233 0.87 63.35 -13.85
CA ARG A 233 0.21 62.19 -14.46
C ARG A 233 -1.01 62.66 -15.23
N ARG A 234 -1.24 62.03 -16.39
CA ARG A 234 -2.38 62.32 -17.27
C ARG A 234 -3.29 61.10 -17.37
N ILE A 235 -4.58 61.30 -17.16
CA ILE A 235 -5.60 60.27 -17.39
C ILE A 235 -5.65 59.98 -18.90
N VAL A 236 -5.52 58.71 -19.27
CA VAL A 236 -5.69 58.24 -20.66
C VAL A 236 -7.17 57.97 -20.93
N GLY A 237 -7.82 57.30 -20.00
CA GLY A 237 -9.22 56.93 -20.09
C GLY A 237 -9.63 56.08 -18.90
N TYR A 238 -10.85 55.56 -18.96
CA TYR A 238 -11.38 54.70 -17.92
C TYR A 238 -12.31 53.63 -18.49
N MET A 239 -12.53 52.57 -17.72
CA MET A 239 -13.34 51.43 -18.12
C MET A 239 -14.43 51.14 -17.10
N ARG A 240 -15.64 50.96 -17.64
CA ARG A 240 -16.84 50.62 -16.87
C ARG A 240 -17.11 49.13 -16.93
N TRP A 241 -16.51 48.39 -16.00
CA TRP A 241 -16.58 46.93 -15.94
C TRP A 241 -17.95 46.35 -15.54
N VAL A 242 -18.90 47.19 -15.08
CA VAL A 242 -20.27 46.76 -14.71
C VAL A 242 -21.34 47.45 -15.56
N ASN A 243 -22.16 46.65 -16.24
CA ASN A 243 -23.33 47.15 -16.97
C ASN A 243 -24.51 47.52 -16.05
N LYS A 244 -25.58 48.10 -16.60
CA LYS A 244 -26.78 48.51 -15.83
C LYS A 244 -27.39 47.35 -15.01
N ARG A 245 -27.28 46.10 -15.49
CA ARG A 245 -27.83 44.89 -14.85
C ARG A 245 -26.92 44.28 -13.78
N GLY A 246 -25.78 44.89 -13.45
CA GLY A 246 -24.83 44.34 -12.47
C GLY A 246 -24.06 43.12 -12.99
N HIS A 247 -24.17 42.81 -14.29
CA HIS A 247 -23.39 41.75 -14.90
C HIS A 247 -22.04 42.31 -15.33
N PHE A 248 -21.01 41.48 -15.22
CA PHE A 248 -19.76 41.72 -15.92
C PHE A 248 -20.08 41.79 -17.41
N VAL A 249 -19.55 42.79 -18.12
CA VAL A 249 -19.67 42.85 -19.57
C VAL A 249 -18.80 41.72 -20.12
N VAL A 250 -19.36 40.53 -20.22
CA VAL A 250 -18.82 39.47 -21.07
C VAL A 250 -19.87 39.31 -22.17
N PRO A 251 -19.50 39.48 -23.46
CA PRO A 251 -20.42 39.25 -24.57
C PRO A 251 -21.07 37.87 -24.44
N LEU A 252 -22.41 37.84 -24.49
CA LEU A 252 -23.23 36.63 -24.42
C LEU A 252 -22.84 35.56 -25.47
N HIS A 253 -22.15 35.97 -26.53
CA HIS A 253 -21.68 35.10 -27.61
C HIS A 253 -20.64 34.06 -27.13
N ILE A 254 -19.77 34.42 -26.19
CA ILE A 254 -18.82 33.48 -25.58
C ILE A 254 -19.56 32.43 -24.74
N HIS A 255 -20.73 32.77 -24.19
CA HIS A 255 -21.49 31.90 -23.29
C HIS A 255 -22.16 30.69 -24.00
N ARG A 256 -22.50 30.80 -25.29
CA ARG A 256 -23.07 29.69 -26.09
C ARG A 256 -22.00 28.65 -26.44
N LYS A 257 -20.84 29.07 -26.98
CA LYS A 257 -19.70 28.16 -27.23
C LYS A 257 -19.15 27.56 -25.93
N TRP A 258 -19.10 28.31 -24.83
CA TRP A 258 -18.74 27.77 -23.51
C TRP A 258 -19.73 26.72 -22.99
N LYS A 259 -21.04 26.82 -23.26
CA LYS A 259 -22.01 25.81 -22.82
C LYS A 259 -21.79 24.45 -23.52
N GLN A 260 -21.43 24.48 -24.80
CA GLN A 260 -21.11 23.29 -25.60
C GLN A 260 -19.77 22.68 -25.16
N HIS A 261 -18.72 23.50 -24.99
CA HIS A 261 -17.44 23.06 -24.41
C HIS A 261 -17.55 22.54 -22.97
N ARG A 262 -18.41 23.16 -22.14
CA ARG A 262 -18.62 22.71 -20.76
C ARG A 262 -19.32 21.36 -20.68
N ARG A 263 -20.17 21.00 -21.65
CA ARG A 263 -20.76 19.64 -21.73
C ARG A 263 -19.67 18.60 -22.01
N GLN A 264 -18.72 18.88 -22.90
CA GLN A 264 -17.57 18.00 -23.16
C GLN A 264 -16.57 17.97 -21.99
N MET A 265 -16.25 19.10 -21.35
CA MET A 265 -15.40 19.17 -20.15
C MET A 265 -16.03 18.57 -18.89
N LEU A 266 -17.35 18.38 -18.82
CA LEU A 266 -18.01 17.69 -17.70
C LEU A 266 -18.07 16.16 -17.89
N LEU A 267 -17.86 15.66 -19.12
CA LEU A 267 -17.76 14.23 -19.39
C LEU A 267 -16.45 13.65 -18.86
N THR A 268 -15.34 14.40 -18.89
CA THR A 268 -14.03 13.96 -18.40
C THR A 268 -14.01 13.72 -16.87
N PRO A 269 -14.52 14.60 -15.98
CA PRO A 269 -14.65 14.30 -14.55
C PRO A 269 -15.57 13.11 -14.25
N ARG A 270 -16.66 12.94 -15.01
CA ARG A 270 -17.60 11.82 -14.82
C ARG A 270 -16.96 10.50 -15.24
N ARG A 271 -16.29 10.44 -16.39
CA ARG A 271 -15.51 9.29 -16.87
C ARG A 271 -14.39 8.96 -15.89
N MET A 272 -13.62 9.95 -15.43
CA MET A 272 -12.60 9.78 -14.39
C MET A 272 -13.15 9.25 -13.07
N ARG A 273 -14.33 9.71 -12.64
CA ARG A 273 -15.00 9.20 -11.44
C ARG A 273 -15.44 7.75 -11.61
N ARG A 274 -15.97 7.37 -12.78
CA ARG A 274 -16.33 5.98 -13.13
C ARG A 274 -15.10 5.08 -13.16
N LEU A 275 -14.02 5.52 -13.81
CA LEU A 275 -12.74 4.82 -13.87
C LEU A 275 -12.16 4.56 -12.47
N ARG A 276 -12.11 5.59 -11.62
CA ARG A 276 -11.68 5.45 -10.21
C ARG A 276 -12.55 4.47 -9.42
N LYS A 277 -13.88 4.49 -9.61
CA LYS A 277 -14.80 3.55 -8.97
C LYS A 277 -14.55 2.11 -9.44
N ARG A 278 -14.41 1.88 -10.74
CA ARG A 278 -14.11 0.57 -11.35
C ARG A 278 -12.79 0.01 -10.82
N TYR A 279 -11.72 0.82 -10.84
CA TYR A 279 -10.42 0.44 -10.29
C TYR A 279 -10.50 0.07 -8.81
N ARG A 280 -11.16 0.88 -7.96
CA ARG A 280 -11.36 0.57 -6.53
C ARG A 280 -12.13 -0.73 -6.33
N TRP A 281 -13.16 -0.99 -7.13
CA TRP A 281 -13.94 -2.23 -7.06
C TRP A 281 -13.09 -3.45 -7.44
N LEU A 282 -12.33 -3.39 -8.53
CA LEU A 282 -11.42 -4.46 -8.97
C LEU A 282 -10.35 -4.75 -7.90
N MET A 283 -9.76 -3.70 -7.31
CA MET A 283 -8.79 -3.84 -6.22
C MET A 283 -9.39 -4.51 -4.99
N LYS A 284 -10.63 -4.16 -4.60
CA LYS A 284 -11.34 -4.85 -3.50
C LYS A 284 -11.58 -6.32 -3.83
N LYS A 285 -12.01 -6.65 -5.05
CA LYS A 285 -12.23 -8.03 -5.50
C LYS A 285 -10.94 -8.85 -5.46
N LEU A 286 -9.83 -8.30 -5.97
CA LEU A 286 -8.50 -8.91 -5.96
C LEU A 286 -7.98 -9.15 -4.53
N LYS A 287 -8.16 -8.17 -3.63
CA LYS A 287 -7.77 -8.33 -2.22
C LYS A 287 -8.59 -9.44 -1.53
N LYS A 288 -9.90 -9.53 -1.81
CA LYS A 288 -10.78 -10.58 -1.28
C LYS A 288 -10.36 -11.98 -1.75
N THR A 289 -10.03 -12.15 -3.03
CA THR A 289 -9.55 -13.44 -3.56
C THR A 289 -8.21 -13.84 -2.95
N TYR A 290 -7.26 -12.90 -2.83
CA TYR A 290 -5.97 -13.13 -2.15
C TYR A 290 -6.14 -13.63 -0.70
N HIS A 291 -6.99 -12.95 0.09
CA HIS A 291 -7.23 -13.36 1.48
C HIS A 291 -7.90 -14.73 1.58
N ARG A 292 -8.85 -15.05 0.69
CA ARG A 292 -9.45 -16.40 0.61
C ARG A 292 -8.39 -17.47 0.31
N SER A 293 -7.52 -17.26 -0.67
CA SER A 293 -6.44 -18.19 -0.99
C SER A 293 -5.44 -18.38 0.17
N LEU A 294 -5.08 -17.31 0.87
CA LEU A 294 -4.26 -17.39 2.08
C LEU A 294 -4.95 -18.16 3.21
N PHE A 295 -6.25 -17.93 3.41
CA PHE A 295 -7.03 -18.65 4.41
C PHE A 295 -7.04 -20.16 4.11
N TYR A 296 -7.29 -20.56 2.87
CA TYR A 296 -7.28 -21.97 2.46
C TYR A 296 -5.92 -22.63 2.66
N THR A 297 -4.82 -21.97 2.29
CA THR A 297 -3.46 -22.53 2.49
C THR A 297 -3.12 -22.71 3.98
N LYS A 298 -3.52 -21.75 4.85
CA LYS A 298 -3.40 -21.87 6.31
C LYS A 298 -4.23 -23.04 6.86
N ARG A 299 -5.52 -23.12 6.47
CA ARG A 299 -6.45 -24.17 6.93
C ARG A 299 -5.96 -25.56 6.52
N TRP A 300 -5.44 -25.70 5.29
CA TRP A 300 -4.82 -26.92 4.80
C TRP A 300 -3.62 -27.35 5.63
N LYS A 301 -2.67 -26.44 5.93
CA LYS A 301 -1.51 -26.73 6.80
C LYS A 301 -1.96 -27.21 8.17
N LYS A 302 -2.93 -26.52 8.79
CA LYS A 302 -3.48 -26.88 10.11
C LYS A 302 -4.07 -28.30 10.11
N ARG A 303 -4.92 -28.62 9.11
CA ARG A 303 -5.53 -29.96 8.96
C ARG A 303 -4.47 -31.06 8.77
N ARG A 304 -3.50 -30.87 7.87
CA ARG A 304 -2.42 -31.86 7.66
C ARG A 304 -1.54 -32.02 8.90
N SER A 305 -1.19 -30.94 9.59
CA SER A 305 -0.40 -31.00 10.83
C SER A 305 -1.12 -31.79 11.92
N LYS A 306 -2.45 -31.58 12.09
CA LYS A 306 -3.27 -32.36 13.02
C LYS A 306 -3.30 -33.86 12.65
N ARG A 307 -3.51 -34.20 11.37
CA ARG A 307 -3.46 -35.60 10.91
C ARG A 307 -2.10 -36.26 11.16
N LEU A 308 -1.00 -35.56 10.87
CA LEU A 308 0.36 -36.07 11.14
C LEU A 308 0.60 -36.28 12.64
N SER A 309 0.11 -35.37 13.49
CA SER A 309 0.20 -35.51 14.94
C SER A 309 -0.59 -36.72 15.46
N ARG A 310 -1.82 -36.93 14.97
CA ARG A 310 -2.63 -38.11 15.32
C ARG A 310 -1.93 -39.41 14.91
N LYS A 311 -1.44 -39.50 13.67
CA LYS A 311 -0.66 -40.68 13.20
C LYS A 311 0.58 -40.92 14.07
N HIS A 312 1.31 -39.86 14.44
CA HIS A 312 2.47 -39.97 15.32
C HIS A 312 2.11 -40.50 16.71
N LYS A 313 1.03 -39.98 17.32
CA LYS A 313 0.53 -40.45 18.62
C LYS A 313 0.13 -41.93 18.56
N ALA A 314 -0.62 -42.33 17.53
CA ALA A 314 -1.02 -43.72 17.32
C ALA A 314 0.20 -44.66 17.25
N SER A 315 1.20 -44.33 16.42
CA SER A 315 2.42 -45.15 16.34
C SER A 315 3.20 -45.22 17.66
N LEU A 316 3.18 -44.17 18.49
CA LEU A 316 3.83 -44.20 19.80
C LEU A 316 3.09 -45.11 20.79
N GLU A 317 1.76 -45.13 20.76
CA GLU A 317 0.97 -46.02 21.60
C GLU A 317 1.15 -47.48 21.16
N THR A 318 1.19 -47.80 19.86
CA THR A 318 1.48 -49.16 19.37
C THR A 318 2.83 -49.67 19.88
N ILE A 319 3.90 -48.87 19.81
CA ILE A 319 5.22 -49.29 20.32
C ILE A 319 5.24 -49.43 21.84
N LYS A 320 4.41 -48.64 22.54
CA LYS A 320 4.26 -48.74 24.00
C LYS A 320 3.52 -50.01 24.40
N THR A 321 2.48 -50.41 23.67
CA THR A 321 1.76 -51.67 23.92
C THR A 321 2.65 -52.88 23.62
N GLU A 322 3.38 -52.89 22.51
CA GLU A 322 4.40 -53.90 22.19
C GLU A 322 5.45 -54.03 23.31
N TYR A 323 5.98 -52.90 23.79
CA TYR A 323 6.94 -52.88 24.90
C TYR A 323 6.37 -53.52 26.17
N LYS A 324 5.12 -53.19 26.53
CA LYS A 324 4.43 -53.78 27.70
C LYS A 324 4.24 -55.28 27.54
N GLN A 325 3.81 -55.74 26.37
CA GLN A 325 3.63 -57.17 26.08
C GLN A 325 4.95 -57.94 26.18
N GLN A 326 6.03 -57.41 25.59
CA GLN A 326 7.37 -58.02 25.69
C GLN A 326 7.88 -58.05 27.13
N LEU A 327 7.62 -57.00 27.91
CA LEU A 327 7.98 -56.97 29.33
C LEU A 327 7.23 -58.03 30.13
N LYS A 328 5.93 -58.23 29.85
CA LYS A 328 5.11 -59.30 30.46
C LYS A 328 5.68 -60.68 30.10
N LYS A 329 5.97 -60.95 28.82
CA LYS A 329 6.59 -62.21 28.36
C LYS A 329 7.90 -62.50 29.07
N ILE A 330 8.81 -61.53 29.17
CA ILE A 330 10.09 -61.69 29.88
C ILE A 330 9.85 -62.03 31.36
N THR A 331 8.88 -61.38 32.00
CA THR A 331 8.58 -61.57 33.43
C THR A 331 8.03 -62.96 33.69
N VAL A 332 7.06 -63.43 32.89
CA VAL A 332 6.51 -64.80 32.97
C VAL A 332 7.60 -65.84 32.73
N GLN A 333 8.42 -65.68 31.68
CA GLN A 333 9.53 -66.59 31.41
C GLN A 333 10.56 -66.63 32.54
N THR A 334 10.78 -65.52 33.25
CA THR A 334 11.68 -65.54 34.41
C THR A 334 11.05 -66.23 35.61
N ALA A 335 9.76 -66.03 35.86
CA ALA A 335 9.03 -66.72 36.93
C ALA A 335 9.10 -68.24 36.74
N LYS A 336 8.79 -68.74 35.54
CA LYS A 336 8.89 -70.17 35.20
C LYS A 336 10.32 -70.73 35.40
N LYS A 337 11.36 -69.95 35.08
CA LYS A 337 12.75 -70.34 35.37
C LYS A 337 13.05 -70.41 36.87
N TYR A 338 12.44 -69.54 37.68
CA TYR A 338 12.58 -69.62 39.14
C TYR A 338 11.89 -70.88 39.68
N GLU A 339 10.70 -71.22 39.19
CA GLU A 339 9.98 -72.44 39.59
C GLU A 339 10.80 -73.70 39.27
N ILE A 340 11.33 -73.83 38.04
CA ILE A 340 12.18 -74.97 37.65
C ILE A 340 13.45 -75.06 38.53
N LEU A 341 14.08 -73.92 38.84
CA LEU A 341 15.23 -73.91 39.74
C LEU A 341 14.87 -74.26 41.18
N ALA A 342 13.71 -73.83 41.66
CA ALA A 342 13.22 -74.19 42.99
C ALA A 342 12.90 -75.68 43.08
N ALA A 343 12.24 -76.24 42.06
CA ALA A 343 11.91 -77.67 41.97
C ALA A 343 13.18 -78.54 41.89
N SER A 344 14.13 -78.21 41.01
CA SER A 344 15.41 -78.93 40.92
C SER A 344 16.23 -78.85 42.21
N PHE A 345 16.18 -77.71 42.91
CA PHE A 345 16.80 -77.57 44.22
C PHE A 345 16.11 -78.47 45.26
N ALA A 346 14.77 -78.49 45.32
CA ALA A 346 14.01 -79.36 46.21
C ALA A 346 14.30 -80.86 45.95
N LYS A 347 14.38 -81.28 44.67
CA LYS A 347 14.73 -82.67 44.31
C LYS A 347 16.13 -83.06 44.80
N LYS A 348 17.12 -82.17 44.62
CA LYS A 348 18.50 -82.38 45.12
C LYS A 348 18.58 -82.46 46.65
N MET A 349 17.63 -81.83 47.35
CA MET A 349 17.52 -81.89 48.81
C MET A 349 16.89 -83.19 49.31
N LYS A 350 15.92 -83.76 48.59
CA LYS A 350 15.29 -85.05 48.95
C LYS A 350 16.25 -86.24 48.90
N GLY A 351 17.24 -86.22 48.00
CA GLY A 351 18.21 -87.32 47.82
C GLY A 351 19.32 -87.42 48.89
N LYS A 352 19.38 -86.50 49.86
CA LYS A 352 20.32 -86.60 50.97
C LYS A 352 19.57 -87.07 52.21
N LYS A 353 19.57 -88.39 52.43
CA LYS A 353 19.05 -89.00 53.67
C LYS A 353 19.61 -88.18 54.84
N ARG A 354 18.71 -87.71 55.73
CA ARG A 354 19.15 -87.20 57.03
C ARG A 354 20.02 -88.31 57.64
N PRO A 355 21.24 -88.01 58.13
CA PRO A 355 21.99 -89.02 58.87
C PRO A 355 21.06 -89.57 59.94
N SER A 356 20.82 -90.89 59.92
CA SER A 356 19.91 -91.54 60.84
C SER A 356 20.43 -91.28 62.24
N CYS A 357 19.62 -90.61 63.06
CA CYS A 357 19.93 -90.40 64.46
C CYS A 357 19.67 -91.74 65.15
N HIS A 358 20.65 -92.64 65.14
CA HIS A 358 20.59 -93.85 65.94
C HIS A 358 20.42 -93.44 67.41
N LYS A 359 19.29 -93.83 67.99
CA LYS A 359 19.04 -93.81 69.43
C LYS A 359 20.09 -94.70 70.10
N ARG A 360 21.18 -94.12 70.61
CA ARG A 360 22.01 -94.69 71.68
C ARG A 360 22.71 -93.56 72.42
N ARG A 361 22.70 -93.67 73.74
CA ARG A 361 23.25 -92.82 74.81
C ARG A 361 24.62 -92.22 74.44
N TRP A 362 24.70 -90.97 73.96
CA TRP A 362 25.97 -90.32 73.62
C TRP A 362 26.02 -88.83 74.02
N ARG A 363 27.15 -88.48 74.65
CA ARG A 363 27.55 -87.21 75.30
C ARG A 363 27.19 -85.92 74.52
N LYS A 364 26.94 -84.83 75.27
CA LYS A 364 26.67 -83.43 74.84
C LYS A 364 27.59 -82.90 73.70
N SER A 365 28.77 -83.49 73.47
CA SER A 365 29.75 -83.13 72.42
C SER A 365 29.34 -83.47 70.97
N LYS A 366 28.68 -84.61 70.69
CA LYS A 366 28.28 -85.00 69.31
C LYS A 366 27.05 -84.24 68.79
N VAL A 367 26.11 -83.90 69.68
CA VAL A 367 24.92 -83.09 69.34
C VAL A 367 25.33 -81.69 68.84
N CYS A 368 26.34 -81.06 69.48
CA CYS A 368 26.90 -79.80 69.00
C CYS A 368 27.53 -79.91 67.59
N ARG A 369 28.20 -81.02 67.25
CA ARG A 369 28.76 -81.21 65.88
C ARG A 369 27.66 -81.34 64.84
N ILE A 370 26.60 -82.11 65.11
CA ILE A 370 25.46 -82.25 64.19
C ILE A 370 24.74 -80.91 64.00
N LEU A 371 24.50 -80.15 65.07
CA LEU A 371 23.90 -78.81 64.99
C LEU A 371 24.78 -77.80 64.23
N ARG A 372 26.10 -77.80 64.45
CA ARG A 372 27.06 -76.97 63.69
C ARG A 372 27.10 -77.38 62.21
N TRP A 373 27.07 -78.67 61.91
CA TRP A 373 27.03 -79.18 60.55
C TRP A 373 25.74 -78.74 59.85
N ASN A 374 24.60 -78.86 60.51
CA ASN A 374 23.29 -78.42 60.02
C ASN A 374 23.23 -76.90 59.79
N LYS A 375 23.81 -76.08 60.69
CA LYS A 375 23.98 -74.62 60.49
C LYS A 375 24.87 -74.31 59.27
N ARG A 376 26.04 -74.95 59.12
CA ARG A 376 26.93 -74.76 57.96
C ARG A 376 26.26 -75.19 56.65
N TRP A 377 25.51 -76.28 56.67
CA TRP A 377 24.74 -76.78 55.54
C TRP A 377 23.63 -75.81 55.12
N LYS A 378 22.81 -75.34 56.07
CA LYS A 378 21.81 -74.29 55.85
C LYS A 378 22.44 -73.01 55.28
N LYS A 379 23.63 -72.61 55.76
CA LYS A 379 24.37 -71.44 55.25
C LYS A 379 24.84 -71.64 53.80
N LYS A 380 25.34 -72.82 53.43
CA LYS A 380 25.73 -73.16 52.04
C LYS A 380 24.52 -73.14 51.10
N ILE A 381 23.38 -73.70 51.51
CA ILE A 381 22.11 -73.63 50.76
C ILE A 381 21.69 -72.18 50.53
N ARG A 382 21.67 -71.37 51.60
CA ARG A 382 21.28 -69.96 51.52
C ARG A 382 22.20 -69.21 50.56
N LYS A 383 23.52 -69.39 50.65
CA LYS A 383 24.49 -68.78 49.74
C LYS A 383 24.29 -69.23 48.28
N TRP A 384 24.06 -70.53 48.03
CA TRP A 384 23.82 -71.04 46.68
C TRP A 384 22.52 -70.49 46.08
N SER A 385 21.43 -70.48 46.85
CA SER A 385 20.14 -69.88 46.48
C SER A 385 20.28 -68.39 46.18
N LEU A 386 21.00 -67.63 47.01
CA LEU A 386 21.28 -66.22 46.79
C LEU A 386 22.12 -65.98 45.53
N LYS A 387 23.15 -66.80 45.27
CA LYS A 387 23.98 -66.71 44.06
C LYS A 387 23.16 -66.96 42.79
N LYS A 388 22.32 -68.01 42.75
CA LYS A 388 21.43 -68.27 41.61
C LYS A 388 20.36 -67.18 41.44
N LYS A 389 19.74 -66.70 42.53
CA LYS A 389 18.79 -65.58 42.52
C LYS A 389 19.45 -64.31 41.99
N TYR A 390 20.71 -64.04 42.37
CA TYR A 390 21.49 -62.92 41.86
C TYR A 390 21.76 -63.03 40.36
N ILE A 391 22.20 -64.19 39.87
CA ILE A 391 22.45 -64.42 38.43
C ILE A 391 21.17 -64.22 37.61
N LEU A 392 20.04 -64.77 38.05
CA LEU A 392 18.75 -64.57 37.39
C LEU A 392 18.29 -63.11 37.43
N LYS A 393 18.39 -62.44 38.58
CA LYS A 393 18.09 -60.99 38.69
C LYS A 393 18.98 -60.17 37.75
N ARG A 394 20.28 -60.49 37.65
CA ARG A 394 21.22 -59.82 36.75
C ARG A 394 20.86 -60.05 35.28
N SER A 395 20.51 -61.28 34.91
CA SER A 395 20.04 -61.63 33.56
C SER A 395 18.75 -60.90 33.19
N LEU A 396 17.77 -60.85 34.12
CA LEU A 396 16.53 -60.10 33.95
C LEU A 396 16.79 -58.60 33.78
N ARG A 397 17.65 -58.01 34.61
CA ARG A 397 18.07 -56.59 34.49
C ARG A 397 18.70 -56.31 33.12
N ARG A 398 19.57 -57.20 32.62
CA ARG A 398 20.17 -57.09 31.28
C ARG A 398 19.11 -57.14 30.18
N LYS A 399 18.17 -58.10 30.22
CA LYS A 399 17.05 -58.19 29.27
C LYS A 399 16.16 -56.95 29.30
N LYS A 400 15.75 -56.48 30.49
CA LYS A 400 14.98 -55.24 30.66
C LYS A 400 15.73 -54.02 30.13
N ARG A 401 17.05 -53.91 30.34
CA ARG A 401 17.88 -52.82 29.80
C ARG A 401 17.94 -52.85 28.27
N ARG A 402 18.11 -54.02 27.66
CA ARG A 402 18.07 -54.21 26.19
C ARG A 402 16.70 -53.78 25.63
N LEU A 403 15.61 -54.21 26.24
CA LEU A 403 14.25 -53.84 25.82
C LEU A 403 13.99 -52.33 25.95
N ARG A 404 14.44 -51.69 27.05
CA ARG A 404 14.37 -50.22 27.23
C ARG A 404 15.16 -49.48 26.13
N ARG A 405 16.36 -49.95 25.79
CA ARG A 405 17.17 -49.37 24.71
C ARG A 405 16.49 -49.53 23.35
N TRP A 406 15.92 -50.70 23.07
CA TRP A 406 15.14 -50.95 21.85
C TRP A 406 13.94 -50.00 21.73
N TYR A 407 13.13 -49.90 22.79
CA TYR A 407 11.98 -48.98 22.85
C TYR A 407 12.42 -47.52 22.64
N ALA A 408 13.50 -47.09 23.31
CA ALA A 408 14.05 -45.74 23.16
C ALA A 408 14.52 -45.48 21.71
N ARG A 409 15.19 -46.43 21.06
CA ARG A 409 15.61 -46.32 19.65
C ARG A 409 14.41 -46.18 18.72
N LYS A 410 13.41 -47.06 18.83
CA LYS A 410 12.18 -46.98 18.03
C LYS A 410 11.45 -45.65 18.23
N LYS A 411 11.31 -45.18 19.49
CA LYS A 411 10.71 -43.88 19.83
C LYS A 411 11.46 -42.71 19.19
N ARG A 412 12.81 -42.73 19.19
CA ARG A 412 13.64 -41.72 18.51
C ARG A 412 13.40 -41.71 17.01
N VAL A 413 13.36 -42.89 16.37
CA VAL A 413 13.11 -43.01 14.92
C VAL A 413 11.75 -42.42 14.53
N ILE A 414 10.66 -42.78 15.23
CA ILE A 414 9.33 -42.22 14.95
C ILE A 414 9.34 -40.69 15.13
N ARG A 415 9.93 -40.18 16.22
CA ARG A 415 10.05 -38.72 16.46
C ARG A 415 10.83 -38.03 15.34
N TRP A 416 11.91 -38.63 14.86
CA TRP A 416 12.70 -38.10 13.74
C TRP A 416 11.89 -38.05 12.44
N ILE A 417 11.19 -39.14 12.07
CA ILE A 417 10.31 -39.19 10.90
C ILE A 417 9.22 -38.11 10.99
N TYR A 418 8.58 -37.97 12.16
CA TYR A 418 7.58 -36.93 12.40
C TYR A 418 8.15 -35.52 12.22
N ARG A 419 9.32 -35.22 12.81
CA ARG A 419 10.02 -33.93 12.65
C ARG A 419 10.34 -33.65 11.18
N ARG A 420 10.86 -34.64 10.43
CA ARG A 420 11.18 -34.50 9.00
C ARG A 420 9.93 -34.23 8.15
N LYS A 421 8.83 -34.98 8.38
CA LYS A 421 7.53 -34.75 7.70
C LYS A 421 6.95 -33.37 8.04
N ARG A 422 7.04 -32.92 9.30
CA ARG A 422 6.59 -31.59 9.73
C ARG A 422 7.42 -30.47 9.08
N LYS A 423 8.74 -30.62 8.99
CA LYS A 423 9.64 -29.67 8.29
C LYS A 423 9.29 -29.57 6.80
N ARG A 424 9.10 -30.71 6.11
CA ARG A 424 8.64 -30.74 4.71
C ARG A 424 7.30 -30.03 4.53
N LEU A 425 6.30 -30.32 5.38
CA LEU A 425 5.00 -29.64 5.33
C LEU A 425 5.12 -28.12 5.51
N SER A 426 6.01 -27.66 6.40
CA SER A 426 6.26 -26.22 6.59
C SER A 426 6.89 -25.58 5.34
N LYS A 427 7.87 -26.24 4.72
CA LYS A 427 8.48 -25.79 3.46
C LYS A 427 7.45 -25.69 2.33
N THR A 428 6.61 -26.72 2.12
CA THR A 428 5.55 -26.70 1.11
C THR A 428 4.55 -25.57 1.35
N TYR A 429 4.16 -25.33 2.59
CA TYR A 429 3.29 -24.18 2.93
C TYR A 429 3.96 -22.84 2.61
N ALA A 430 5.26 -22.69 2.92
CA ALA A 430 5.99 -21.46 2.61
C ALA A 430 6.05 -21.20 1.10
N LEU A 431 6.32 -22.22 0.28
CA LEU A 431 6.30 -22.14 -1.18
C LEU A 431 4.91 -21.74 -1.72
N ASN A 432 3.84 -22.38 -1.22
CA ASN A 432 2.48 -22.04 -1.64
C ASN A 432 2.10 -20.60 -1.25
N ARG A 433 2.49 -20.14 -0.06
CA ARG A 433 2.30 -18.75 0.38
C ARG A 433 3.05 -17.77 -0.53
N LYS A 434 4.32 -18.09 -0.89
CA LYS A 434 5.12 -17.28 -1.84
C LYS A 434 4.43 -17.21 -3.20
N ARG A 435 3.95 -18.33 -3.76
CA ARG A 435 3.22 -18.38 -5.05
C ARG A 435 1.95 -17.52 -5.03
N VAL A 436 1.10 -17.66 -4.01
CA VAL A 436 -0.12 -16.85 -3.87
C VAL A 436 0.20 -15.35 -3.78
N THR A 437 1.27 -15.00 -3.08
CA THR A 437 1.70 -13.60 -2.94
C THR A 437 2.28 -13.04 -4.24
N LYS A 438 3.07 -13.83 -4.98
CA LYS A 438 3.59 -13.46 -6.30
C LYS A 438 2.44 -13.19 -7.28
N ASN A 439 1.47 -14.11 -7.37
CA ASN A 439 0.31 -13.94 -8.24
C ASN A 439 -0.51 -12.68 -7.93
N TYR A 440 -0.74 -12.39 -6.63
CA TYR A 440 -1.42 -11.16 -6.22
C TYR A 440 -0.66 -9.90 -6.64
N ARG A 441 0.68 -9.87 -6.46
CA ARG A 441 1.52 -8.74 -6.88
C ARG A 441 1.43 -8.50 -8.38
N THR A 442 1.57 -9.57 -9.19
CA THR A 442 1.46 -9.48 -10.66
C THR A 442 0.09 -8.98 -11.11
N GLN A 443 -1.00 -9.51 -10.53
CA GLN A 443 -2.36 -9.05 -10.88
C GLN A 443 -2.61 -7.59 -10.46
N ARG A 444 -2.09 -7.19 -9.29
CA ARG A 444 -2.16 -5.79 -8.84
C ARG A 444 -1.41 -4.87 -9.81
N GLN A 445 -0.21 -5.25 -10.25
CA GLN A 445 0.58 -4.46 -11.19
C GLN A 445 -0.14 -4.28 -12.53
N LYS A 446 -0.74 -5.36 -13.08
CA LYS A 446 -1.57 -5.29 -14.29
C LYS A 446 -2.74 -4.30 -14.15
N LEU A 447 -3.43 -4.30 -13.01
CA LEU A 447 -4.53 -3.36 -12.75
C LEU A 447 -4.05 -1.90 -12.61
N VAL A 448 -2.87 -1.68 -12.02
CA VAL A 448 -2.28 -0.35 -11.90
C VAL A 448 -1.90 0.20 -13.28
N LEU A 449 -1.22 -0.60 -14.11
CA LEU A 449 -0.83 -0.21 -15.46
C LEU A 449 -2.06 0.06 -16.34
N ALA A 450 -3.08 -0.80 -16.29
CA ALA A 450 -4.33 -0.58 -17.03
C ALA A 450 -5.07 0.69 -16.56
N TYR A 451 -5.05 0.99 -15.27
CA TYR A 451 -5.62 2.24 -14.75
C TYR A 451 -4.82 3.47 -15.20
N GLN A 452 -3.49 3.37 -15.26
CA GLN A 452 -2.62 4.45 -15.72
C GLN A 452 -2.78 4.71 -17.21
N SER A 453 -2.84 3.68 -18.05
CA SER A 453 -3.07 3.84 -19.49
C SER A 453 -4.44 4.42 -19.81
N GLU A 454 -5.50 3.94 -19.16
CA GLU A 454 -6.87 4.50 -19.34
C GLU A 454 -6.98 5.92 -18.76
N ARG A 455 -6.18 6.25 -17.74
CA ARG A 455 -6.08 7.63 -17.24
C ARG A 455 -5.33 8.53 -18.22
N ALA A 456 -4.24 8.05 -18.82
CA ALA A 456 -3.44 8.80 -19.79
C ALA A 456 -4.26 9.11 -21.04
N SER A 457 -4.99 8.12 -21.59
CA SER A 457 -5.86 8.35 -22.75
C SER A 457 -6.96 9.39 -22.48
N LEU A 458 -7.47 9.47 -21.24
CA LEU A 458 -8.41 10.52 -20.85
C LEU A 458 -7.76 11.91 -20.72
N HIS A 459 -6.45 11.97 -20.48
CA HIS A 459 -5.67 13.22 -20.45
C HIS A 459 -5.20 13.65 -21.86
N ASP A 460 -4.82 12.73 -22.74
CA ASP A 460 -4.38 13.05 -24.10
C ASP A 460 -5.53 13.63 -24.94
N ILE A 461 -6.76 13.16 -24.73
CA ILE A 461 -7.97 13.78 -25.32
C ILE A 461 -8.14 15.25 -24.88
N SER A 462 -7.57 15.65 -23.73
CA SER A 462 -7.60 17.05 -23.29
C SER A 462 -6.51 17.93 -23.89
N HIS A 463 -5.46 17.32 -24.49
CA HIS A 463 -4.34 18.02 -25.13
C HIS A 463 -4.47 18.05 -26.67
N LEU A 464 -5.14 17.07 -27.29
CA LEU A 464 -5.37 16.99 -28.74
C LEU A 464 -6.47 17.94 -29.26
N TRP A 465 -7.01 18.86 -28.45
CA TRP A 465 -7.88 19.91 -28.97
C TRP A 465 -7.02 21.13 -29.29
N PRO A 466 -6.74 21.43 -30.58
CA PRO A 466 -5.96 22.60 -30.91
C PRO A 466 -6.73 23.82 -30.42
N LEU A 467 -6.00 24.76 -29.82
CA LEU A 467 -6.29 26.16 -30.05
C LEU A 467 -6.18 26.36 -31.57
N ALA A 468 -7.22 26.00 -32.33
CA ALA A 468 -7.30 26.41 -33.72
C ALA A 468 -7.12 27.93 -33.68
N PRO A 469 -6.07 28.49 -34.33
CA PRO A 469 -5.91 29.92 -34.38
C PRO A 469 -7.21 30.43 -35.00
N PHE A 470 -7.95 31.24 -34.24
CA PHE A 470 -9.02 32.03 -34.79
C PHE A 470 -8.33 33.02 -35.74
N HIS A 471 -8.09 32.60 -36.98
CA HIS A 471 -7.92 33.52 -38.09
C HIS A 471 -9.24 34.26 -38.21
N LEU A 472 -9.31 35.41 -37.56
CA LEU A 472 -10.22 36.48 -37.91
C LEU A 472 -9.77 36.97 -39.28
N GLN A 473 -10.33 36.39 -40.35
CA GLN A 473 -10.40 37.12 -41.60
C GLN A 473 -11.22 38.38 -41.35
N SER A 474 -10.59 39.49 -41.66
CA SER A 474 -11.10 40.86 -41.67
C SER A 474 -12.46 40.96 -42.36
N PHE A 475 -13.44 41.44 -41.60
CA PHE A 475 -14.67 42.08 -42.06
C PHE A 475 -14.84 43.39 -41.27
#